data_AF-A0ABD2WZH4-F1
#
_entry.id   AF-A0ABD2WZH4-F1
#
_cell.length_a   1.000
_cell.length_b   1.000
_cell.length_c   1.000
_cell.angle_alpha   90.00
_cell.angle_beta   90.00
_cell.angle_gamma   90.00
#
_symmetry.space_group_name_H-M   'P 1'
#
loop_
_entity.id
_entity.type
_entity.pdbx_description
1 polymer ?
#
loop_
_entity_poly.entity_id
_entity_poly.type
_entity_poly.pdbx_seq_one_letter_code
_entity_poly.pdbx_strand_id
1 'polypeptide(L)'
;MSGGPDLVTARELRDELTQLMKAGGFTLRKWVANDPHLLEELDADDCLRPAWVLFTDEDPVKELGVAWNPQRDTLSLRHATSNREPRSKREVLAALTRIYDPCGWVAPATLLVKMLVQDLWRAHLDWDDELPDNAIREWAAIRQGLDRLPEVSIPRWTQLTPTSTSATIHVFADASRRAMAAVAYLRHQLAITSS
;
A
#
# COMPACT_ATOMS: atom_id res chain seq x y z
N MET A 1 2.49 -5.21 -10.09
CA MET A 1 2.54 -6.58 -9.53
C MET A 1 1.50 -7.41 -10.25
N SER A 2 1.90 -8.44 -10.98
CA SER A 2 1.02 -9.42 -11.64
C SER A 2 1.05 -10.76 -10.89
N GLY A 3 0.23 -11.72 -11.30
CA GLY A 3 0.21 -13.07 -10.72
C GLY A 3 -0.78 -13.99 -11.45
N GLY A 4 -0.80 -15.26 -11.05
CA GLY A 4 -1.74 -16.27 -11.52
C GLY A 4 -2.46 -16.97 -10.36
N PRO A 5 -3.58 -17.67 -10.62
CA PRO A 5 -4.32 -18.43 -9.59
C PRO A 5 -3.56 -19.68 -9.13
N ASP A 6 -2.58 -20.14 -9.89
CA ASP A 6 -1.72 -21.28 -9.60
C ASP A 6 -0.30 -21.06 -10.15
N LEU A 7 0.62 -21.93 -9.74
CA LEU A 7 2.05 -21.87 -10.10
C LEU A 7 2.28 -21.98 -11.61
N VAL A 8 1.50 -22.82 -12.30
CA VAL A 8 1.66 -23.09 -13.74
C VAL A 8 1.33 -21.82 -14.52
N THR A 9 0.14 -21.27 -14.29
CA THR A 9 -0.31 -20.03 -14.93
C THR A 9 0.62 -18.85 -14.63
N ALA A 10 1.09 -18.75 -13.38
CA ALA A 10 2.01 -17.69 -12.98
C ALA A 10 3.39 -17.83 -13.67
N ARG A 11 3.86 -19.06 -13.90
CA ARG A 11 5.11 -19.34 -14.60
C ARG A 11 5.01 -19.03 -16.09
N GLU A 12 3.93 -19.45 -16.75
CA GLU A 12 3.66 -19.13 -18.15
C GLU A 12 3.67 -17.60 -18.36
N LEU A 13 2.96 -16.86 -17.50
CA LEU A 13 2.92 -15.40 -17.57
C LEU A 13 4.31 -14.76 -17.37
N ARG A 14 5.13 -15.29 -16.45
CA ARG A 14 6.51 -14.83 -16.24
C ARG A 14 7.35 -15.01 -17.51
N ASP A 15 7.25 -16.16 -18.15
CA ASP A 15 8.05 -16.51 -19.32
C ASP A 15 7.64 -15.70 -20.55
N GLU A 16 6.33 -15.55 -20.78
CA GLU A 16 5.78 -14.70 -21.83
C GLU A 16 6.24 -13.24 -21.67
N LEU A 17 6.14 -12.70 -20.44
CA LEU A 17 6.59 -11.33 -20.14
C LEU A 17 8.10 -11.18 -20.39
N THR A 18 8.90 -12.17 -19.99
CA THR A 18 10.35 -12.17 -20.19
C THR A 18 10.70 -12.17 -21.67
N GLN A 19 10.05 -13.03 -22.46
CA GLN A 19 10.24 -13.09 -23.91
C GLN A 19 9.81 -11.80 -24.61
N LEU A 20 8.66 -11.24 -24.22
CA LEU A 20 8.14 -9.98 -24.78
C LEU A 20 9.10 -8.82 -24.54
N MET A 21 9.57 -8.65 -23.31
CA MET A 21 10.51 -7.58 -22.96
C MET A 21 11.85 -7.77 -23.66
N LYS A 22 12.33 -9.02 -23.77
CA LYS A 22 13.54 -9.35 -24.51
C LYS A 22 13.42 -9.04 -26.01
N ALA A 23 12.26 -9.29 -26.62
CA ALA A 23 11.99 -8.89 -28.00
C ALA A 23 12.07 -7.38 -28.20
N GLY A 24 11.74 -6.59 -27.16
CA GLY A 24 11.94 -5.15 -27.11
C GLY A 24 13.36 -4.70 -26.75
N GLY A 25 14.31 -5.62 -26.53
CA GLY A 25 15.69 -5.31 -26.14
C GLY A 25 15.89 -5.08 -24.63
N PHE A 26 14.91 -5.42 -23.80
CA PHE A 26 14.97 -5.23 -22.36
C PHE A 26 15.06 -6.57 -21.62
N THR A 27 16.16 -6.76 -20.88
CA THR A 27 16.28 -7.90 -19.96
C THR A 27 15.65 -7.53 -18.62
N LEU A 28 14.64 -8.29 -18.20
CA LEU A 28 14.01 -8.12 -16.88
C LEU A 28 14.95 -8.61 -15.77
N ARG A 29 15.02 -7.84 -14.70
CA ARG A 29 15.88 -8.08 -13.53
C ARG A 29 15.07 -7.82 -12.27
N LYS A 30 15.67 -8.15 -11.12
CA LYS A 30 15.10 -7.96 -9.79
C LYS A 30 13.79 -8.73 -9.59
N TRP A 31 13.72 -9.96 -10.09
CA TRP A 31 12.58 -10.84 -9.88
C TRP A 31 12.33 -11.13 -8.40
N VAL A 32 11.05 -11.14 -8.02
CA VAL A 32 10.55 -11.47 -6.69
C VAL A 32 9.21 -12.17 -6.86
N ALA A 33 8.97 -13.21 -6.07
CA ALA A 33 7.72 -13.94 -6.05
C ALA A 33 7.34 -14.31 -4.62
N ASN A 34 6.04 -14.48 -4.36
CA ASN A 34 5.54 -15.06 -3.11
C ASN A 34 5.68 -16.60 -3.06
N ASP A 35 5.96 -17.24 -4.19
CA ASP A 35 6.27 -18.67 -4.27
C ASP A 35 7.72 -18.85 -4.79
N PRO A 36 8.61 -19.53 -4.04
CA PRO A 36 10.00 -19.73 -4.46
C PRO A 36 10.15 -20.53 -5.76
N HIS A 37 9.21 -21.42 -6.10
CA HIS A 37 9.27 -22.22 -7.34
C HIS A 37 9.10 -21.37 -8.61
N LEU A 38 8.69 -20.11 -8.49
CA LEU A 38 8.69 -19.15 -9.60
C LEU A 38 10.08 -18.56 -9.88
N LEU A 39 11.05 -18.77 -8.98
CA LEU A 39 12.41 -18.22 -9.09
C LEU A 39 13.45 -19.28 -9.46
N GLU A 40 13.16 -20.57 -9.28
CA GLU A 40 14.12 -21.68 -9.49
C GLU A 40 14.70 -21.76 -10.91
N GLU A 41 13.93 -21.36 -11.91
CA GLU A 41 14.32 -21.41 -13.33
C GLU A 41 14.96 -20.10 -13.83
N LEU A 42 15.11 -19.10 -12.95
CA LEU A 42 15.73 -17.83 -13.28
C LEU A 42 17.20 -17.81 -12.85
N ASP A 43 18.01 -17.04 -13.57
CA ASP A 43 19.37 -16.75 -13.12
C ASP A 43 19.34 -15.99 -11.79
N ALA A 44 20.23 -16.36 -10.85
CA ALA A 44 20.29 -15.73 -9.53
C ALA A 44 20.54 -14.22 -9.62
N ASP A 45 21.29 -13.79 -10.64
CA ASP A 45 21.60 -12.39 -10.95
C ASP A 45 20.38 -11.59 -11.45
N ASP A 46 19.35 -12.29 -11.94
CA ASP A 46 18.09 -11.70 -12.37
C ASP A 46 17.09 -11.56 -11.21
N CYS A 47 17.33 -12.22 -10.06
CA CYS A 47 16.51 -12.10 -8.87
C CYS A 47 16.88 -10.87 -8.02
N LEU A 48 15.91 -10.29 -7.29
CA LEU A 48 16.20 -9.14 -6.41
C LEU A 48 17.11 -9.54 -5.24
N ARG A 49 16.95 -10.78 -4.77
CA ARG A 49 17.76 -11.37 -3.69
C ARG A 49 18.23 -12.75 -4.12
N PRO A 50 19.42 -13.18 -3.69
CA PRO A 50 19.98 -14.48 -4.08
C PRO A 50 19.23 -15.67 -3.49
N ALA A 51 18.46 -15.47 -2.42
CA ALA A 51 17.64 -16.51 -1.82
C ALA A 51 16.29 -15.95 -1.36
N TRP A 52 15.21 -16.68 -1.63
CA TRP A 52 13.84 -16.28 -1.28
C TRP A 52 13.62 -16.11 0.23
N VAL A 53 14.29 -16.93 1.04
CA VAL A 53 14.21 -16.85 2.52
C VAL A 53 14.70 -15.52 3.10
N LEU A 54 15.40 -14.71 2.30
CA LEU A 54 15.87 -13.39 2.71
C LEU A 54 14.76 -12.35 2.71
N PHE A 55 13.59 -12.63 2.13
CA PHE A 55 12.42 -11.76 2.24
C PHE A 55 11.82 -11.88 3.64
N THR A 56 11.93 -10.83 4.46
CA THR A 56 11.45 -10.83 5.86
C THR A 56 10.53 -9.65 6.12
N ASP A 57 9.80 -9.67 7.25
CA ASP A 57 9.01 -8.53 7.73
C ASP A 57 9.87 -7.28 7.98
N GLU A 58 11.15 -7.45 8.33
CA GLU A 58 12.08 -6.34 8.58
C GLU A 58 12.65 -5.74 7.29
N ASP A 59 12.75 -6.55 6.23
CA ASP A 59 13.26 -6.12 4.93
C ASP A 59 12.29 -6.50 3.79
N PRO A 60 11.12 -5.83 3.70
CA PRO A 60 10.16 -6.06 2.61
C PRO A 60 10.65 -5.42 1.30
N VAL A 61 10.05 -5.83 0.18
CA VAL A 61 10.28 -5.19 -1.12
C VAL A 61 9.50 -3.87 -1.15
N LYS A 62 10.20 -2.75 -1.36
CA LYS A 62 9.61 -1.41 -1.28
C LYS A 62 9.61 -0.75 -2.63
N GLU A 63 8.43 -0.33 -3.07
CA GLU A 63 8.26 0.45 -4.29
C GLU A 63 7.34 1.64 -4.00
N LEU A 64 7.83 2.85 -4.26
CA LEU A 64 7.10 4.12 -4.08
C LEU A 64 6.47 4.34 -2.68
N GLY A 65 6.92 3.66 -1.62
CA GLY A 65 6.35 3.77 -0.26
C GLY A 65 5.34 2.66 0.09
N VAL A 66 5.02 1.78 -0.85
CA VAL A 66 4.33 0.52 -0.59
C VAL A 66 5.37 -0.56 -0.34
N ALA A 67 5.25 -1.29 0.75
CA ALA A 67 6.09 -2.41 1.11
C ALA A 67 5.32 -3.72 0.91
N TRP A 68 5.85 -4.63 0.11
CA TRP A 68 5.34 -5.98 -0.08
C TRP A 68 6.20 -6.98 0.68
N ASN A 69 5.56 -7.85 1.48
CA ASN A 69 6.18 -9.04 2.03
C ASN A 69 5.79 -10.24 1.14
N PRO A 70 6.73 -10.81 0.36
CA PRO A 70 6.47 -11.98 -0.47
C PRO A 70 6.09 -13.24 0.32
N GLN A 71 6.67 -13.47 1.50
CA GLN A 71 6.39 -14.69 2.28
C GLN A 71 4.96 -14.75 2.79
N ARG A 72 4.42 -13.60 3.22
CA ARG A 72 3.05 -13.49 3.75
C ARG A 72 2.05 -13.09 2.68
N ASP A 73 2.55 -12.68 1.52
CA ASP A 73 1.81 -12.07 0.42
C ASP A 73 0.95 -10.86 0.83
N THR A 74 1.53 -9.96 1.63
CA THR A 74 0.83 -8.78 2.15
C THR A 74 1.53 -7.49 1.77
N LEU A 75 0.73 -6.44 1.58
CA LEU A 75 1.15 -5.07 1.39
C LEU A 75 1.02 -4.31 2.71
N SER A 76 1.94 -3.39 2.95
CA SER A 76 1.91 -2.45 4.05
C SER A 76 2.37 -1.08 3.56
N LEU A 77 1.89 -0.03 4.19
CA LEU A 77 2.32 1.33 3.88
C LEU A 77 3.36 1.76 4.90
N ARG A 78 4.60 1.94 4.43
CA ARG A 78 5.69 2.45 5.25
C ARG A 78 5.99 3.86 4.81
N HIS A 79 5.68 4.82 5.67
CA HIS A 79 6.08 6.21 5.46
C HIS A 79 7.07 6.61 6.55
N ALA A 80 8.02 7.47 6.18
CA ALA A 80 8.94 8.04 7.15
C ALA A 80 8.19 9.10 7.95
N THR A 81 7.84 8.81 9.20
CA THR A 81 7.38 9.84 10.13
C THR A 81 8.58 10.65 10.61
N SER A 82 8.44 11.97 10.56
CA SER A 82 9.41 12.88 11.15
C SER A 82 9.16 12.91 12.65
N ASN A 83 10.21 12.68 13.45
CA ASN A 83 10.14 12.86 14.91
C ASN A 83 9.93 14.33 15.33
N ARG A 84 10.11 15.27 14.39
CA ARG A 84 9.86 16.69 14.62
C ARG A 84 8.40 17.03 14.32
N GLU A 85 7.75 17.68 15.27
CA GLU A 85 6.43 18.28 15.09
C GLU A 85 6.45 19.42 14.06
N PRO A 86 5.44 19.50 13.19
CA PRO A 86 5.30 20.57 12.23
C PRO A 86 5.03 21.88 12.96
N ARG A 87 5.67 22.95 12.49
CA ARG A 87 5.54 24.30 13.05
C ARG A 87 4.64 25.21 12.24
N SER A 88 4.31 24.82 11.02
CA SER A 88 3.48 25.61 10.10
C SER A 88 2.53 24.75 9.29
N LYS A 89 1.53 25.39 8.68
CA LYS A 89 0.60 24.74 7.76
C LYS A 89 1.31 24.06 6.58
N ARG A 90 2.40 24.66 6.07
CA ARG A 90 3.25 24.07 5.04
C ARG A 90 3.86 22.75 5.50
N GLU A 91 4.33 22.67 6.73
CA GLU A 91 4.94 21.45 7.27
C GLU A 91 3.90 20.34 7.47
N VAL A 92 2.67 20.66 7.91
CA VAL A 92 1.55 19.69 7.98
C VAL A 92 1.20 19.15 6.60
N LEU A 93 1.08 20.01 5.59
CA LEU A 93 0.84 19.62 4.21
C LEU A 93 1.98 18.76 3.65
N ALA A 94 3.23 19.14 3.91
CA ALA A 94 4.39 18.35 3.49
C ALA A 94 4.34 16.94 4.10
N ALA A 95 3.97 16.82 5.37
CA ALA A 95 3.79 15.52 6.03
C ALA A 95 2.67 14.69 5.39
N LEU A 96 1.52 15.30 5.05
CA LEU A 96 0.45 14.63 4.30
C LEU A 96 0.93 14.10 2.95
N THR A 97 1.64 14.92 2.18
CA THR A 97 2.09 14.55 0.82
C THR A 97 3.15 13.45 0.79
N ARG A 98 3.84 13.20 1.90
CA ARG A 98 4.79 12.08 2.03
C ARG A 98 4.12 10.72 2.14
N ILE A 99 2.82 10.68 2.45
CA ILE A 99 2.05 9.44 2.50
C ILE A 99 1.63 9.09 1.08
N TYR A 100 2.36 8.17 0.46
CA TYR A 100 1.98 7.61 -0.84
C TYR A 100 0.93 6.52 -0.65
N ASP A 101 -0.32 6.82 -0.98
CA ASP A 101 -1.46 5.91 -0.87
C ASP A 101 -2.23 5.84 -2.20
N PRO A 102 -1.74 5.08 -3.20
CA PRO A 102 -2.31 5.07 -4.54
C PRO A 102 -3.72 4.47 -4.59
N CYS A 103 -4.05 3.59 -3.64
CA CYS A 103 -5.32 2.86 -3.60
C CYS A 103 -6.28 3.36 -2.51
N GLY A 104 -5.89 4.36 -1.72
CA GLY A 104 -6.74 4.90 -0.64
C GLY A 104 -6.86 3.99 0.58
N TRP A 105 -5.93 3.05 0.79
CA TRP A 105 -5.98 2.09 1.90
C TRP A 105 -5.93 2.74 3.28
N VAL A 106 -5.26 3.90 3.38
CA VAL A 106 -5.15 4.69 4.61
C VAL A 106 -5.87 6.02 4.47
N ALA A 107 -6.86 6.09 3.56
CA ALA A 107 -7.74 7.24 3.41
C ALA A 107 -8.33 7.73 4.75
N PRO A 108 -8.77 6.85 5.69
CA PRO A 108 -9.26 7.32 6.99
C PRO A 108 -8.20 8.09 7.80
N ALA A 109 -6.94 7.64 7.76
CA ALA A 109 -5.84 8.29 8.48
C ALA A 109 -5.45 9.63 7.81
N THR A 110 -5.35 9.65 6.49
CA THR A 110 -5.03 10.89 5.75
C THR A 110 -6.17 11.91 5.78
N LEU A 111 -7.41 11.46 5.96
CA LEU A 111 -8.57 12.34 6.10
C LEU A 111 -8.44 13.24 7.34
N LEU A 112 -7.98 12.71 8.47
CA LEU A 112 -7.78 13.49 9.69
C LEU A 112 -6.78 14.63 9.47
N VAL A 113 -5.68 14.35 8.75
CA VAL A 113 -4.70 15.38 8.37
C VAL A 113 -5.34 16.43 7.45
N LYS A 114 -6.13 16.01 6.47
CA LYS A 114 -6.84 16.92 5.55
C LYS A 114 -7.82 17.82 6.31
N MET A 115 -8.53 17.29 7.29
CA MET A 115 -9.43 18.07 8.15
C MET A 115 -8.66 19.11 8.96
N LEU A 116 -7.52 18.74 9.57
CA LEU A 116 -6.65 19.71 10.25
C LEU A 116 -6.18 20.81 9.30
N VAL A 117 -5.72 20.47 8.11
CA VAL A 117 -5.32 21.45 7.09
C VAL A 117 -6.47 22.40 6.75
N GLN A 118 -7.70 21.88 6.59
CA GLN A 118 -8.88 22.71 6.36
C GLN A 118 -9.19 23.65 7.53
N ASP A 119 -9.01 23.20 8.78
CA ASP A 119 -9.15 24.05 9.97
C ASP A 119 -8.12 25.19 9.97
N LEU A 120 -6.87 24.90 9.61
CA LEU A 120 -5.80 25.92 9.48
C LEU A 120 -6.11 26.95 8.38
N TRP A 121 -6.69 26.53 7.26
CA TRP A 121 -7.15 27.46 6.22
C TRP A 121 -8.29 28.35 6.70
N ARG A 122 -9.26 27.79 7.44
CA ARG A 122 -10.38 28.56 8.02
C ARG A 122 -9.94 29.54 9.08
N ALA A 123 -8.83 29.27 9.76
CA ALA A 123 -8.21 30.19 10.70
C ALA A 123 -7.38 31.30 10.02
N HIS A 124 -7.34 31.33 8.69
CA HIS A 124 -6.60 32.34 7.90
C HIS A 124 -5.09 32.40 8.19
N LEU A 125 -4.48 31.30 8.63
CA LEU A 125 -3.02 31.21 8.70
C LEU A 125 -2.43 31.24 7.30
N ASP A 126 -1.30 31.92 7.11
CA ASP A 126 -0.45 31.78 5.94
C ASP A 126 0.34 30.46 5.97
N TRP A 127 1.15 30.21 4.95
CA TRP A 127 1.87 28.95 4.80
C TRP A 127 2.87 28.67 5.92
N ASP A 128 3.58 29.71 6.36
CA ASP A 128 4.72 29.62 7.27
C ASP A 128 4.42 30.18 8.68
N ASP A 129 3.16 30.59 8.92
CA ASP A 129 2.71 31.03 10.24
C ASP A 129 2.84 29.91 11.26
N GLU A 130 3.14 30.32 12.49
CA GLU A 130 3.21 29.40 13.63
C GLU A 130 1.85 28.77 13.91
N LEU A 131 1.82 27.45 14.07
CA LEU A 131 0.60 26.73 14.39
C LEU A 131 0.12 27.09 15.82
N PRO A 132 -1.19 27.33 16.01
CA PRO A 132 -1.73 27.52 17.35
C PRO A 132 -1.66 26.22 18.15
N ASP A 133 -1.57 26.32 19.48
CA ASP A 133 -1.36 25.16 20.37
C ASP A 133 -2.41 24.05 20.19
N ASN A 134 -3.66 24.39 19.85
CA ASN A 134 -4.70 23.41 19.60
C ASN A 134 -4.41 22.58 18.34
N ALA A 135 -3.89 23.18 17.28
CA ALA A 135 -3.51 22.49 16.06
C ALA A 135 -2.29 21.58 16.28
N ILE A 136 -1.32 22.01 17.10
CA ILE A 136 -0.17 21.18 17.49
C ILE A 136 -0.64 19.94 18.26
N ARG A 137 -1.54 20.11 19.23
CA ARG A 137 -2.12 18.97 19.98
C ARG A 137 -2.92 18.03 19.08
N GLU A 138 -3.75 18.56 18.18
CA GLU A 138 -4.51 17.75 17.22
C GLU A 138 -3.57 16.98 16.28
N TRP A 139 -2.54 17.63 15.76
CA TRP A 139 -1.50 16.96 14.97
C TRP A 139 -0.83 15.83 15.75
N ALA A 140 -0.45 16.04 17.01
CA ALA A 140 0.19 15.03 17.83
C ALA A 140 -0.69 13.77 17.98
N ALA A 141 -2.01 13.96 18.14
CA ALA A 141 -2.96 12.86 18.19
C ALA A 141 -3.09 12.12 16.85
N ILE A 142 -3.14 12.86 15.74
CA ILE A 142 -3.17 12.28 14.39
C ILE A 142 -1.87 11.49 14.13
N ARG A 143 -0.72 12.03 14.52
CA ARG A 143 0.59 11.40 14.34
C ARG A 143 0.68 10.05 15.03
N GLN A 144 0.11 9.89 16.23
CA GLN A 144 0.07 8.59 16.91
C GLN A 144 -0.65 7.52 16.07
N GLY A 145 -1.70 7.89 15.33
CA GLY A 145 -2.36 6.99 14.39
C GLY A 145 -1.52 6.72 13.15
N LEU A 146 -0.83 7.75 12.63
CA LEU A 146 0.05 7.62 11.47
C LEU A 146 1.26 6.72 11.77
N ASP A 147 1.87 6.84 12.95
CA ASP A 147 3.00 6.01 13.37
C ASP A 147 2.66 4.50 13.38
N ARG A 148 1.36 4.15 13.42
CA ARG A 148 0.84 2.78 13.37
C ARG A 148 0.48 2.29 11.97
N LEU A 149 0.59 3.11 10.92
CA LEU A 149 0.32 2.66 9.55
C LEU A 149 1.11 1.40 9.12
N PRO A 150 2.38 1.19 9.56
CA PRO A 150 3.10 -0.04 9.25
C PRO A 150 2.45 -1.32 9.83
N GLU A 151 1.59 -1.21 10.85
CA GLU A 151 0.83 -2.34 11.41
C GLU A 151 -0.31 -2.80 10.47
N VAL A 152 -0.72 -1.94 9.53
CA VAL A 152 -1.78 -2.26 8.56
C VAL A 152 -1.23 -3.21 7.51
N SER A 153 -1.68 -4.46 7.57
CA SER A 153 -1.33 -5.52 6.63
C SER A 153 -2.52 -5.82 5.70
N ILE A 154 -2.30 -5.65 4.41
CA ILE A 154 -3.33 -5.76 3.37
C ILE A 154 -3.00 -6.98 2.51
N PRO A 155 -3.85 -8.02 2.45
CA PRO A 155 -3.65 -9.15 1.55
C PRO A 155 -3.52 -8.65 0.10
N ARG A 156 -2.47 -9.05 -0.61
CA ARG A 156 -2.29 -8.68 -2.03
C ARG A 156 -3.25 -9.45 -2.92
N TRP A 157 -3.43 -10.75 -2.66
CA TRP A 157 -4.33 -11.60 -3.43
C TRP A 157 -5.76 -11.54 -2.90
N THR A 158 -6.71 -11.29 -3.80
CA THR A 158 -8.14 -11.19 -3.50
C THR A 158 -8.86 -12.53 -3.43
N GLN A 159 -8.15 -13.64 -3.61
CA GLN A 159 -8.71 -15.01 -3.66
C GLN A 159 -9.75 -15.25 -4.76
N LEU A 160 -9.88 -14.30 -5.69
CA LEU A 160 -10.71 -14.48 -6.87
C LEU A 160 -9.97 -15.33 -7.90
N THR A 161 -10.67 -16.34 -8.39
CA THR A 161 -10.26 -17.23 -9.47
C THR A 161 -11.28 -17.15 -10.61
N PRO A 162 -10.93 -17.61 -11.83
CA PRO A 162 -11.90 -17.72 -12.92
C PRO A 162 -13.13 -18.57 -12.59
N THR A 163 -13.02 -19.47 -11.59
CA THR A 163 -14.11 -20.33 -11.11
C THR A 163 -14.94 -19.72 -9.98
N SER A 164 -14.60 -18.50 -9.53
CA SER A 164 -15.34 -17.81 -8.48
C SER A 164 -16.75 -17.43 -8.97
N THR A 165 -17.77 -18.02 -8.36
CA THR A 165 -19.16 -17.94 -8.83
C THR A 165 -19.90 -16.67 -8.43
N SER A 166 -19.47 -15.98 -7.37
CA SER A 166 -20.07 -14.72 -6.93
C SER A 166 -19.05 -13.80 -6.27
N ALA A 167 -18.84 -12.62 -6.86
CA ALA A 167 -18.08 -11.53 -6.28
C ALA A 167 -18.91 -10.24 -6.36
N THR A 168 -19.05 -9.54 -5.23
CA THR A 168 -19.77 -8.26 -5.14
C THR A 168 -18.88 -7.21 -4.53
N ILE A 169 -19.04 -5.97 -4.97
CA ILE A 169 -18.39 -4.81 -4.35
C ILE A 169 -19.46 -4.08 -3.53
N HIS A 170 -19.20 -3.95 -2.24
CA HIS A 170 -20.07 -3.22 -1.31
C HIS A 170 -19.42 -1.87 -1.03
N VAL A 171 -20.08 -0.79 -1.45
CA VAL A 171 -19.61 0.57 -1.23
C VAL A 171 -20.45 1.21 -0.15
N PHE A 172 -19.78 1.71 0.88
CA PHE A 172 -20.40 2.50 1.95
C PHE A 172 -19.86 3.92 1.82
N ALA A 173 -20.73 4.92 1.89
CA ALA A 173 -20.35 6.31 1.87
C ALA A 173 -21.05 7.04 3.02
N ASP A 174 -20.32 7.96 3.64
CA ASP A 174 -20.84 8.84 4.68
C ASP A 174 -20.33 10.26 4.44
N ALA A 175 -21.16 11.24 4.81
CA ALA A 175 -20.88 12.65 4.64
C ALA A 175 -21.29 13.41 5.90
N SER A 176 -20.36 14.24 6.36
CA SER A 176 -20.56 15.20 7.42
C SER A 176 -20.24 16.61 6.91
N ARG A 177 -20.53 17.62 7.74
CA ARG A 177 -20.11 19.00 7.45
C ARG A 177 -18.60 19.18 7.31
N ARG A 178 -17.79 18.25 7.86
CA ARG A 178 -16.32 18.35 7.82
C ARG A 178 -15.71 17.56 6.66
N ALA A 179 -16.31 16.45 6.27
CA ALA A 179 -15.71 15.51 5.32
C ALA A 179 -16.75 14.58 4.71
N MET A 180 -16.44 14.11 3.50
CA MET A 180 -17.09 12.98 2.86
C MET A 180 -16.06 11.87 2.68
N ALA A 181 -16.46 10.64 2.94
CA ALA A 181 -15.62 9.46 2.76
C ALA A 181 -16.45 8.32 2.15
N ALA A 182 -15.78 7.46 1.41
CA ALA A 182 -16.33 6.21 0.93
C ALA A 182 -15.31 5.09 1.12
N VAL A 183 -15.81 3.89 1.37
CA VAL A 183 -15.01 2.66 1.46
C VAL A 183 -15.67 1.59 0.61
N ALA A 184 -14.86 0.85 -0.13
CA ALA A 184 -15.29 -0.27 -0.96
C ALA A 184 -14.73 -1.57 -0.39
N TYR A 185 -15.60 -2.56 -0.22
CA TYR A 185 -15.23 -3.92 0.18
C TYR A 185 -15.52 -4.89 -0.94
N LEU A 186 -14.55 -5.73 -1.27
CA LEU A 186 -14.78 -6.89 -2.11
C LEU A 186 -15.29 -8.04 -1.24
N ARG A 187 -16.44 -8.61 -1.60
CA ARG A 187 -17.01 -9.80 -0.96
C ARG A 187 -17.15 -10.90 -2.00
N HIS A 188 -16.70 -12.11 -1.66
CA HIS A 188 -16.97 -13.30 -2.45
C HIS A 188 -17.28 -14.48 -1.53
N GLN A 189 -17.99 -15.48 -2.04
CA GLN A 189 -18.19 -16.74 -1.31
C GLN A 189 -17.03 -17.68 -1.61
N LEU A 190 -16.43 -18.24 -0.56
CA LEU A 190 -15.52 -19.36 -0.69
C LEU A 190 -16.35 -20.60 -1.01
N ALA A 191 -15.99 -21.33 -2.06
CA ALA A 191 -16.59 -22.63 -2.31
C ALA A 191 -16.24 -23.54 -1.13
N ILE A 192 -17.24 -24.02 -0.40
CA ILE A 192 -17.03 -24.98 0.68
C ILE A 192 -16.50 -26.25 0.02
N THR A 193 -15.23 -26.57 0.25
CA THR A 193 -14.68 -27.86 -0.14
C THR A 193 -15.26 -28.89 0.83
N SER A 194 -16.28 -29.63 0.42
CA SER A 194 -16.72 -30.84 1.14
C SER A 194 -15.57 -31.83 1.12
N SER A 195 -14.98 -32.05 2.30
CA SER A 195 -14.03 -33.12 2.64
C SER A 195 -14.63 -34.50 2.47
#